data_AF-A0A972ET65-F1
#
_entry.id   AF-A0A972ET65-F1
#
_cell.length_a   1.000
_cell.length_b   1.000
_cell.length_c   1.000
_cell.angle_alpha   90.00
_cell.angle_beta   90.00
_cell.angle_gamma   90.00
#
_symmetry.space_group_name_H-M   'P 1'
#
loop_
_entity.id
_entity.type
_entity.pdbx_description
1 polymer ?
#
loop_
_entity_poly.entity_id
_entity_poly.type
_entity_poly.pdbx_seq_one_letter_code
_entity_poly.pdbx_strand_id
1 'polypeptide(L)'
;MRDQPKPYDDDDGRVICDMDVDGMPWHDRRVRRTQREAPQPQHPDQMTRAETRAYTGSALLAALLIWAVFAAAWALFILFCTQIWFR
;
A
#
# COMPACT_ATOMS: atom_id res chain seq x y z
N MET A 1 -13.82 1.82 -30.83
CA MET A 1 -12.95 0.62 -30.76
C MET A 1 -13.58 -0.33 -29.75
N ARG A 2 -13.91 -1.57 -30.15
CA ARG A 2 -14.46 -2.59 -29.24
C ARG A 2 -13.29 -3.16 -28.43
N ASP A 3 -13.37 -3.18 -27.10
CA ASP A 3 -12.44 -3.93 -26.26
C ASP A 3 -12.60 -5.40 -26.67
N GLN A 4 -11.60 -5.96 -27.34
CA GLN A 4 -11.57 -7.39 -27.60
C GLN A 4 -11.02 -8.09 -26.35
N PRO A 5 -11.62 -9.21 -25.91
CA PRO A 5 -11.08 -9.99 -24.81
C PRO A 5 -9.65 -10.46 -25.13
N LYS A 6 -8.84 -10.64 -24.08
CA LYS A 6 -7.47 -11.16 -24.25
C LYS A 6 -7.58 -12.61 -24.74
N PRO A 7 -6.88 -12.99 -25.83
CA PRO A 7 -6.83 -14.39 -26.25
C PRO A 7 -5.97 -15.19 -25.28
N TYR A 8 -6.43 -16.39 -24.93
CA TYR A 8 -5.72 -17.37 -24.12
C TYR A 8 -5.54 -18.65 -24.95
N ASP A 9 -4.38 -19.31 -24.83
CA ASP A 9 -4.02 -20.46 -25.69
C ASP A 9 -4.88 -21.71 -25.44
N ASP A 10 -5.57 -21.75 -24.29
CA ASP A 10 -6.47 -22.80 -23.81
C ASP A 10 -7.97 -22.43 -23.94
N ASP A 11 -8.29 -21.29 -24.52
CA ASP A 11 -9.67 -20.83 -24.73
C ASP A 11 -10.15 -21.15 -26.16
N ASP A 12 -11.03 -22.16 -26.27
CA ASP A 12 -11.69 -22.56 -27.52
C ASP A 12 -12.69 -21.51 -28.06
N GLY A 13 -12.83 -20.35 -27.41
CA GLY A 13 -13.76 -19.28 -27.78
C GLY A 13 -15.23 -19.64 -27.56
N ARG A 14 -15.50 -20.76 -26.87
CA ARG A 14 -16.85 -21.24 -26.60
C ARG A 14 -17.36 -20.62 -25.31
N VAL A 15 -18.50 -19.95 -25.38
CA VAL A 15 -19.22 -19.47 -24.20
C VAL A 15 -19.88 -20.67 -23.53
N ILE A 16 -19.37 -21.09 -22.37
CA ILE A 16 -19.93 -22.20 -21.58
C ILE A 16 -21.28 -21.78 -20.96
N CYS A 17 -21.34 -20.55 -20.44
CA CYS A 17 -22.55 -19.91 -19.92
C CYS A 17 -22.53 -18.43 -20.28
N ASP A 18 -23.61 -17.93 -20.87
CA ASP A 18 -23.78 -16.49 -21.10
C ASP A 18 -24.15 -15.81 -19.78
N MET A 19 -23.28 -14.92 -19.32
CA MET A 19 -23.48 -14.14 -18.10
C MET A 19 -24.02 -12.74 -18.40
N ASP A 20 -24.35 -12.43 -19.66
CA ASP A 20 -25.00 -11.18 -20.02
C ASP A 20 -26.49 -11.25 -19.62
N VAL A 21 -26.81 -10.60 -18.50
CA VAL A 21 -28.15 -10.66 -17.90
C VAL A 21 -28.75 -9.27 -17.89
N ASP A 22 -29.92 -9.12 -18.53
CA ASP A 22 -30.64 -7.85 -18.61
C ASP A 22 -30.83 -7.22 -17.23
N GLY A 23 -30.49 -5.94 -17.12
CA GLY A 23 -30.60 -5.17 -15.87
C GLY A 23 -29.42 -5.30 -14.90
N MET A 24 -28.43 -6.17 -15.18
CA MET A 24 -27.22 -6.24 -14.37
C MET A 24 -26.22 -5.11 -14.71
N PRO A 25 -25.41 -4.63 -13.75
CA PRO A 25 -24.47 -3.52 -13.97
C PRO A 25 -23.44 -3.73 -15.09
N TRP A 26 -23.14 -4.99 -15.42
CA TRP A 26 -22.19 -5.35 -16.47
C TRP A 26 -22.81 -5.39 -17.88
N HIS A 27 -24.13 -5.53 -17.99
CA HIS A 27 -24.89 -5.53 -19.24
C HIS A 27 -25.01 -4.10 -19.80
N ASP A 28 -25.19 -3.09 -18.94
CA ASP A 28 -25.29 -1.70 -19.37
C ASP A 28 -23.91 -1.00 -19.43
N ARG A 29 -23.47 -0.75 -20.67
CA ARG A 29 -22.19 -0.07 -20.95
C ARG A 29 -22.14 1.35 -20.39
N ARG A 30 -23.29 2.02 -20.18
CA ARG A 30 -23.35 3.35 -19.55
C ARG A 30 -23.05 3.25 -18.05
N VAL A 31 -23.65 2.28 -17.36
CA VAL A 31 -23.40 2.02 -15.93
C VAL A 31 -21.93 1.67 -15.69
N ARG A 32 -21.33 0.82 -16.55
CA ARG A 32 -19.92 0.44 -16.46
C ARG A 32 -18.96 1.64 -16.60
N ARG A 33 -19.31 2.63 -17.44
CA ARG A 33 -18.51 3.86 -17.57
C ARG A 33 -18.64 4.74 -16.33
N THR A 34 -19.87 4.93 -15.86
CA THR A 34 -20.15 5.72 -14.65
C THR A 34 -19.51 5.10 -13.41
N GLN A 35 -19.49 3.77 -13.27
CA GLN A 35 -18.85 3.08 -12.15
C GLN A 35 -17.31 3.15 -12.19
N ARG A 36 -16.72 3.22 -13.39
CA ARG A 36 -15.27 3.38 -13.57
C ARG A 36 -14.80 4.83 -13.37
N GLU A 37 -15.67 5.79 -13.64
CA GLU A 37 -15.45 7.22 -13.41
C GLU A 37 -15.91 7.67 -12.00
N ALA A 38 -16.68 6.85 -11.28
CA ALA A 38 -17.04 7.11 -9.90
C ALA A 38 -15.78 7.11 -9.02
N PRO A 39 -15.63 8.10 -8.12
CA PRO A 39 -14.59 8.05 -7.11
C PRO A 39 -14.80 6.75 -6.33
N GLN A 40 -13.79 5.88 -6.35
CA GLN A 40 -13.79 4.68 -5.54
C GLN A 40 -14.09 5.12 -4.10
N PRO A 41 -15.11 4.55 -3.42
CA PRO A 41 -15.50 5.00 -2.11
C PRO A 41 -14.26 4.89 -1.21
N GLN A 42 -13.71 6.04 -0.81
CA GLN A 42 -12.62 6.06 0.15
C GLN A 42 -13.16 5.38 1.40
N HIS A 43 -12.62 4.20 1.70
CA HIS A 43 -12.93 3.51 2.94
C HIS A 43 -12.71 4.50 4.09
N PRO A 44 -13.65 4.60 5.05
CA PRO A 44 -13.60 5.62 6.10
C PRO A 44 -12.34 5.55 6.98
N ASP A 45 -11.62 4.43 6.96
CA ASP A 45 -10.37 4.22 7.72
C ASP A 45 -9.08 4.56 6.97
N GLN A 46 -9.15 5.05 5.72
CA GLN A 46 -7.93 5.33 4.96
C GLN A 46 -7.36 6.70 5.34
N MET A 47 -6.31 6.69 6.16
CA MET A 47 -5.56 7.91 6.54
C MET A 47 -5.23 8.75 5.33
N THR A 48 -5.45 10.06 5.45
CA THR A 48 -5.09 11.00 4.39
C THR A 48 -3.56 11.06 4.26
N ARG A 49 -3.06 11.36 3.05
CA ARG A 49 -1.62 11.44 2.78
C ARG A 49 -0.88 12.42 3.70
N ALA A 50 -1.58 13.46 4.18
CA ALA A 50 -1.03 14.44 5.11
C ALA A 50 -0.84 13.85 6.51
N GLU A 51 -1.84 13.12 7.00
CA GLU A 51 -1.77 12.41 8.29
C GLU A 51 -0.68 11.35 8.26
N THR A 52 -0.63 10.52 7.20
CA THR A 52 0.43 9.49 7.07
C THR A 52 1.82 10.09 7.20
N ARG A 53 2.08 11.25 6.58
CA ARG A 53 3.39 11.93 6.66
C ARG A 53 3.70 12.38 8.08
N ALA A 54 2.73 12.97 8.79
CA ALA A 54 2.90 13.40 10.17
C ALA A 54 3.21 12.20 11.10
N TYR A 55 2.48 11.08 10.94
CA TYR A 55 2.73 9.86 11.70
C TYR A 55 4.09 9.22 11.39
N THR A 56 4.50 9.19 10.12
CA THR A 56 5.83 8.67 9.77
C THR A 56 6.95 9.53 10.34
N GLY A 57 6.78 10.86 10.37
CA GLY A 57 7.77 11.78 10.93
C GLY A 57 8.00 11.55 12.42
N SER A 58 6.93 11.40 13.20
CA SER A 58 7.04 11.13 14.65
C SER A 58 7.62 9.75 14.94
N ALA A 59 7.22 8.72 14.18
CA ALA A 59 7.75 7.37 14.32
C ALA A 59 9.26 7.31 14.03
N LEU A 60 9.72 8.01 12.98
CA LEU A 60 11.15 8.09 12.64
C LEU A 60 11.95 8.81 13.71
N LEU A 61 11.42 9.91 14.26
CA LEU A 61 12.08 10.64 15.34
C LEU A 61 12.22 9.78 16.59
N ALA A 62 11.18 9.04 16.96
CA ALA A 62 11.22 8.11 18.08
C ALA A 62 12.27 7.00 17.87
N ALA A 63 12.32 6.40 16.68
CA ALA A 63 13.32 5.38 16.35
C ALA A 63 14.76 5.92 16.41
N LEU A 64 14.99 7.13 15.89
CA LEU A 64 16.30 7.80 15.95
C LEU A 64 16.71 8.10 17.39
N LEU A 65 15.78 8.52 18.25
CA LEU A 65 16.06 8.81 19.65
C LEU A 65 16.51 7.53 20.38
N ILE A 66 15.79 6.42 20.18
CA ILE A 66 16.17 5.12 20.76
C ILE A 66 17.57 4.71 20.29
N TRP A 67 17.82 4.77 18.98
CA TRP A 67 19.13 4.44 18.43
C TRP A 67 20.25 5.30 19.03
N ALA A 68 20.03 6.61 19.17
CA ALA A 68 21.00 7.54 19.73
C ALA A 68 21.34 7.22 21.19
N VAL A 69 20.35 6.83 22.01
CA VAL A 69 20.58 6.42 23.41
C VAL A 69 21.46 5.19 23.49
N PHE A 70 21.18 4.16 22.67
CA PHE A 70 22.00 2.95 22.64
C PHE A 70 23.40 3.24 22.11
N ALA A 71 23.53 4.00 21.02
CA ALA A 71 24.83 4.38 20.47
C ALA A 71 25.68 5.14 21.50
N ALA A 72 25.08 6.08 22.25
CA ALA A 72 25.75 6.81 23.32
C ALA A 72 26.17 5.88 24.47
N ALA A 73 25.30 4.98 24.92
CA ALA A 73 25.63 4.02 25.97
C ALA A 73 26.81 3.11 25.58
N TRP A 74 26.80 2.58 24.35
CA TRP A 74 27.90 1.78 23.81
C TRP A 74 29.19 2.59 23.66
N ALA A 75 29.11 3.81 23.16
CA ALA A 75 30.26 4.70 23.04
C ALA A 75 30.91 4.99 24.41
N LEU A 76 30.09 5.29 25.43
CA LEU A 76 30.56 5.48 26.79
C LEU A 76 31.17 4.21 27.38
N PHE A 77 30.57 3.04 27.12
CA PHE A 77 31.12 1.76 27.56
C PHE A 77 32.48 1.47 26.93
N ILE A 78 32.64 1.67 25.62
CA ILE A 78 33.92 1.49 24.92
C ILE A 78 34.96 2.48 25.46
N LEU A 79 34.57 3.74 25.67
CA LEU A 79 35.48 4.76 26.22
C LEU A 79 35.91 4.40 27.65
N PHE A 80 34.99 3.87 28.45
CA PHE A 80 35.30 3.34 29.78
C PHE A 80 36.31 2.19 29.72
N CYS A 81 36.07 1.20 28.86
CA CYS A 81 36.99 0.07 28.68
C CYS A 81 38.39 0.53 28.25
N THR A 82 38.48 1.48 27.30
CA THR A 82 39.77 1.92 26.75
C THR A 82 40.55 2.86 27.68
N GLN A 83 39.88 3.76 28.40
CA GLN A 83 40.56 4.78 29.21
C GLN A 83 40.77 4.38 30.67
N ILE A 84 39.91 3.52 31.22
CA ILE A 84 39.91 3.18 32.65
C ILE A 84 40.30 1.73 32.89
N TRP A 85 39.84 0.79 32.06
CA TRP A 85 40.11 -0.63 32.28
C TRP A 85 41.41 -1.11 31.61
N PHE A 86 41.66 -0.76 30.34
CA PHE A 86 42.81 -1.25 29.57
C PHE A 86 44.04 -0.33 29.61
N ARG A 87 44.05 0.64 30.52
CA ARG A 87 45.20 1.50 30.81
C ARG A 87 45.93 1.03 32.04
#